data_AF-A0A1S6JJN8-F1
#
_entry.id   AF-A0A1S6JJN8-F1
#
_cell.length_a   1.000
_cell.length_b   1.000
_cell.length_c   1.000
_cell.angle_alpha   90.00
_cell.angle_beta   90.00
_cell.angle_gamma   90.00
#
_symmetry.space_group_name_H-M   'P 1'
#
loop_
_entity.id
_entity.type
_entity.pdbx_description
1 polymer ?
#
loop_
_entity_poly.entity_id
_entity_poly.type
_entity_poly.pdbx_seq_one_letter_code
_entity_poly.pdbx_strand_id
1 'polypeptide(L)'
;MTSAGRSVLPLLAVLPGSTPPLAHREHADMTATVKGPASYFPSIEKKYGRPVAEWKELIRSSPLTKHMELVAWLKAEHALGHGHANALVAHTLAEDTAK
;
A
#
# COMPACT_ATOMS: atom_id res chain seq x y z
N MET A 1 11.90 65.18 21.90
CA MET A 1 13.14 65.39 21.12
C MET A 1 13.78 64.02 21.00
N THR A 2 13.95 63.32 19.88
CA THR A 2 13.99 63.65 18.45
C THR A 2 13.88 62.30 17.69
N SER A 3 12.85 62.13 16.85
CA SER A 3 12.93 61.87 15.40
C SER A 3 14.01 60.91 14.89
N ALA A 4 13.57 59.79 14.33
CA ALA A 4 13.99 59.23 13.03
C ALA A 4 12.94 58.16 12.66
N GLY A 5 12.32 58.09 11.49
CA GLY A 5 12.71 58.60 10.19
C GLY A 5 12.89 57.42 9.22
N ARG A 6 11.82 57.11 8.49
CA ARG A 6 11.81 56.68 7.06
C ARG A 6 12.05 55.20 6.71
N SER A 7 11.05 54.62 6.02
CA SER A 7 11.13 53.78 4.79
C SER A 7 9.79 53.06 4.60
N VAL A 8 8.80 53.64 3.90
CA VAL A 8 8.51 53.47 2.46
C VAL A 8 9.28 52.37 1.72
N LEU A 9 8.54 51.37 1.22
CA LEU A 9 8.68 50.55 -0.01
C LEU A 9 8.10 49.12 0.22
N PRO A 10 7.72 48.36 -0.82
CA PRO A 10 6.74 48.67 -1.86
C PRO A 10 5.64 47.60 -1.96
N LEU A 11 4.48 48.04 -2.47
CA LEU A 11 3.40 47.22 -3.00
C LEU A 11 3.94 46.39 -4.18
N LEU A 12 4.23 45.10 -3.97
CA LEU A 12 4.55 44.19 -5.07
C LEU A 12 3.31 43.39 -5.47
N ALA A 13 2.84 43.74 -6.67
CA ALA A 13 1.86 43.08 -7.51
C ALA A 13 1.83 41.55 -7.36
N VAL A 14 0.69 41.03 -6.88
CA VAL A 14 0.29 39.65 -7.10
C VAL A 14 -0.38 39.56 -8.48
N LEU A 15 0.35 39.04 -9.45
CA LEU A 15 -0.20 38.60 -10.73
C LEU A 15 -0.62 37.13 -10.57
N PRO A 16 -1.90 36.74 -10.69
CA PRO A 16 -2.25 35.33 -10.86
C PRO A 16 -2.01 34.93 -12.32
N GLY A 17 -0.84 34.36 -12.57
CA GLY A 17 -0.50 33.71 -13.83
C GLY A 17 -1.12 32.32 -13.93
N SER A 18 -1.62 32.04 -15.14
CA SER A 18 -1.70 30.71 -15.76
C SER A 18 -2.77 29.74 -15.28
N THR A 19 -3.94 29.84 -15.91
CA THR A 19 -4.77 28.70 -16.30
C THR A 19 -3.96 27.73 -17.17
N PRO A 20 -3.82 26.44 -16.81
CA PRO A 20 -3.45 25.42 -17.78
C PRO A 20 -4.70 24.98 -18.58
N PRO A 21 -4.59 24.80 -19.92
CA PRO A 21 -5.69 24.32 -20.75
C PRO A 21 -5.90 22.80 -20.58
N LEU A 22 -7.16 22.41 -20.69
CA LEU A 22 -7.66 21.04 -20.76
C LEU A 22 -6.99 20.28 -21.91
N ALA A 23 -6.22 19.23 -21.62
CA ALA A 23 -5.89 18.18 -22.58
C ALA A 23 -5.60 16.86 -21.85
N HIS A 24 -6.60 15.98 -21.89
CA HIS A 24 -6.52 14.52 -21.91
C HIS A 24 -5.39 13.84 -21.13
N ARG A 25 -5.77 13.22 -20.00
CA ARG A 25 -5.55 11.78 -19.87
C ARG A 25 -6.61 11.16 -18.98
N GLU A 26 -7.59 10.57 -19.65
CA GLU A 26 -8.33 9.44 -19.12
C GLU A 26 -7.30 8.37 -18.70
N HIS A 27 -7.19 8.12 -17.40
CA HIS A 27 -6.77 6.84 -16.81
C HIS A 27 -6.94 6.95 -15.29
N ALA A 28 -8.18 6.81 -14.86
CA ALA A 28 -8.47 6.16 -13.60
C ALA A 28 -9.76 5.41 -13.84
N ASP A 29 -9.63 4.27 -14.54
CA ASP A 29 -10.41 3.09 -14.24
C ASP A 29 -10.32 2.89 -12.72
N MET A 30 -11.21 3.58 -11.99
CA MET A 30 -11.48 3.28 -10.60
C MET A 30 -12.21 1.95 -10.65
N THR A 31 -11.45 0.90 -10.91
CA THR A 31 -11.84 -0.44 -10.56
C THR A 31 -12.20 -0.35 -9.09
N ALA A 32 -13.51 -0.29 -8.83
CA ALA A 32 -14.09 -0.79 -7.61
C ALA A 32 -13.86 -2.31 -7.61
N THR A 33 -12.59 -2.73 -7.68
CA THR A 33 -12.15 -4.06 -7.30
C THR A 33 -12.46 -4.12 -5.84
N VAL A 34 -13.61 -4.71 -5.55
CA VAL A 34 -14.02 -5.28 -4.28
C VAL A 34 -12.75 -5.59 -3.50
N LYS A 35 -12.43 -4.78 -2.49
CA LYS A 35 -11.20 -4.91 -1.70
C LYS A 35 -11.34 -6.15 -0.81
N GLY A 36 -11.34 -7.31 -1.44
CA GLY A 36 -11.14 -8.58 -0.77
C GLY A 36 -9.71 -8.67 -0.25
N PRO A 37 -9.41 -9.65 0.62
CA PRO A 37 -8.07 -9.88 1.16
C PRO A 37 -6.99 -10.02 0.06
N ALA A 38 -7.36 -10.34 -1.17
CA ALA A 38 -6.46 -10.38 -2.33
C ALA A 38 -5.87 -9.01 -2.73
N SER A 39 -6.43 -7.88 -2.28
CA SER A 39 -5.90 -6.54 -2.57
C SER A 39 -4.52 -6.28 -1.93
N TYR A 40 -4.11 -7.08 -0.95
CA TYR A 40 -2.80 -6.95 -0.30
C TYR A 40 -1.67 -7.66 -1.06
N PHE A 41 -2.00 -8.54 -2.00
CA PHE A 41 -1.04 -9.39 -2.71
C PHE A 41 -0.02 -8.60 -3.55
N PRO A 42 -0.40 -7.61 -4.38
CA PRO A 42 0.58 -6.83 -5.15
C PRO A 42 1.60 -6.10 -4.26
N SER A 43 1.18 -5.68 -3.07
CA SER A 43 2.06 -5.01 -2.09
C SER A 43 3.01 -5.99 -1.40
N ILE A 44 2.57 -7.23 -1.17
CA ILE A 44 3.42 -8.31 -0.62
C ILE A 44 4.50 -8.69 -1.64
N GLU A 45 4.13 -8.87 -2.90
CA GLU A 45 5.10 -9.22 -3.96
C GLU A 45 6.16 -8.13 -4.13
N LYS A 46 5.74 -6.85 -4.15
CA LYS A 46 6.65 -5.72 -4.19
C LYS A 46 7.57 -5.63 -2.97
N LYS A 47 7.07 -5.97 -1.79
CA LYS A 47 7.82 -5.83 -0.52
C LYS A 47 8.79 -6.99 -0.28
N TYR A 48 8.40 -8.22 -0.63
CA TYR A 48 9.17 -9.42 -0.34
C TYR A 48 9.81 -10.08 -1.57
N GLY A 49 9.54 -9.55 -2.77
CA GLY A 49 10.18 -9.99 -4.02
C GLY A 49 9.78 -11.40 -4.48
N ARG A 50 8.70 -11.96 -3.92
CA ARG A 50 8.21 -13.30 -4.22
C ARG A 50 6.72 -13.25 -4.56
N PRO A 51 6.27 -13.98 -5.60
CA PRO A 51 4.88 -13.98 -6.01
C PRO A 51 3.98 -14.62 -4.93
N VAL A 52 2.71 -14.26 -4.89
CA VAL A 52 1.78 -14.79 -3.87
C VAL A 52 1.54 -16.28 -4.00
N ALA A 53 1.59 -16.84 -5.21
CA ALA A 53 1.49 -18.29 -5.42
C ALA A 53 2.55 -19.06 -4.61
N GLU A 54 3.81 -18.63 -4.68
CA GLU A 54 4.92 -19.22 -3.92
C GLU A 54 4.68 -19.14 -2.41
N TRP A 55 4.12 -18.03 -1.91
CA TRP A 55 3.78 -17.92 -0.49
C TRP A 55 2.67 -18.89 -0.07
N LYS A 56 1.65 -19.09 -0.92
CA LYS A 56 0.60 -20.08 -0.67
C LYS A 56 1.17 -21.50 -0.69
N GLU A 57 2.07 -21.80 -1.60
CA GLU A 57 2.76 -23.09 -1.67
C GLU A 57 3.64 -23.33 -0.45
N LEU A 58 4.39 -22.34 0.03
CA LEU A 58 5.14 -22.42 1.28
C LEU A 58 4.24 -22.73 2.49
N ILE A 59 3.07 -22.08 2.56
CA ILE A 59 2.08 -22.34 3.62
C ILE A 59 1.56 -23.78 3.53
N ARG A 60 1.24 -24.28 2.33
CA ARG A 60 0.76 -25.66 2.11
C ARG A 60 1.85 -26.72 2.31
N SER A 61 3.09 -26.37 2.03
CA SER A 61 4.25 -27.24 2.25
C SER A 61 4.66 -27.28 3.72
N SER A 62 4.17 -26.36 4.55
CA SER A 62 4.43 -26.35 5.98
C SER A 62 3.68 -27.50 6.67
N PRO A 63 4.29 -28.18 7.64
CA PRO A 63 3.57 -29.17 8.47
C PRO A 63 2.56 -28.51 9.43
N LEU A 64 2.52 -27.18 9.48
CA LEU A 64 1.64 -26.41 10.36
C LEU A 64 0.25 -26.27 9.72
N THR A 65 -0.79 -26.58 10.49
CA THR A 65 -2.18 -26.48 10.04
C THR A 65 -2.95 -25.34 10.71
N LYS A 66 -2.50 -24.90 11.90
CA LYS A 66 -3.18 -23.82 12.62
C LYS A 66 -2.81 -22.48 12.02
N HIS A 67 -3.83 -21.67 11.75
CA HIS A 67 -3.70 -20.31 11.25
C HIS A 67 -2.66 -19.49 12.03
N MET A 68 -2.75 -19.49 13.37
CA MET A 68 -1.86 -18.71 14.22
C MET A 68 -0.40 -19.21 14.19
N GLU A 69 -0.19 -20.52 14.07
CA GLU A 69 1.15 -21.11 13.96
C GLU A 69 1.79 -20.74 12.62
N LEU A 70 1.03 -20.82 11.53
CA LEU A 70 1.47 -20.38 10.20
C LEU A 70 1.80 -18.89 10.17
N VAL A 71 0.98 -18.03 10.79
CA VAL A 71 1.25 -16.59 10.88
C VAL A 71 2.53 -16.33 11.68
N ALA A 72 2.74 -17.03 12.80
CA ALA A 72 3.97 -16.89 13.59
C ALA A 72 5.21 -17.36 12.81
N TRP A 73 5.12 -18.48 12.11
CA TRP A 73 6.18 -19.03 11.28
C TRP A 73 6.57 -18.08 10.14
N LEU A 74 5.60 -17.54 9.39
CA LEU A 74 5.85 -16.54 8.35
C LEU A 74 6.51 -15.26 8.89
N LYS A 75 6.15 -14.85 10.10
CA LYS A 75 6.80 -13.71 10.77
C LYS A 75 8.25 -14.04 11.16
N ALA A 76 8.50 -15.25 11.66
CA ALA A 76 9.82 -15.68 12.13
C ALA A 76 10.79 -15.94 10.96
N GLU A 77 10.40 -16.76 10.00
CA GLU A 77 11.27 -17.20 8.90
C GLU A 77 11.41 -16.17 7.79
N HIS A 78 10.33 -15.44 7.50
CA HIS A 78 10.24 -14.59 6.31
C HIS A 78 10.07 -13.11 6.64
N ALA A 79 10.15 -12.73 7.92
CA ALA A 79 9.96 -11.36 8.40
C ALA A 79 8.69 -10.69 7.85
N LEU A 80 7.64 -11.50 7.62
CA LEU A 80 6.36 -10.99 7.13
C LEU A 80 5.72 -10.10 8.21
N GLY A 81 5.12 -8.99 7.78
CA GLY A 81 4.34 -8.14 8.68
C GLY A 81 3.07 -8.86 9.12
N HIS A 82 2.55 -8.55 10.32
CA HIS A 82 1.38 -9.24 10.89
C HIS A 82 0.18 -9.26 9.93
N GLY A 83 -0.17 -8.12 9.33
CA GLY A 83 -1.27 -8.04 8.37
C GLY A 83 -1.03 -8.83 7.09
N HIS A 84 0.20 -8.86 6.57
CA HIS A 84 0.56 -9.61 5.37
C HIS A 84 0.53 -11.13 5.61
N ALA A 85 1.12 -11.58 6.73
CA ALA A 85 1.08 -12.98 7.13
C ALA A 85 -0.37 -13.45 7.35
N ASN A 86 -1.17 -12.67 8.07
CA ASN A 86 -2.57 -13.00 8.32
C ASN A 86 -3.38 -13.12 7.02
N ALA A 87 -3.20 -12.19 6.08
CA ALA A 87 -3.90 -12.22 4.80
C ALA A 87 -3.52 -13.45 3.96
N LEU A 88 -2.23 -13.80 3.89
CA LEU A 88 -1.76 -14.98 3.16
C LEU A 88 -2.33 -16.27 3.73
N VAL A 89 -2.24 -16.45 5.06
CA VAL A 89 -2.72 -17.67 5.72
C VAL A 89 -4.25 -17.78 5.64
N ALA A 90 -4.98 -16.71 5.93
CA ALA A 90 -6.44 -16.71 5.85
C ALA A 90 -6.93 -17.07 4.45
N HIS A 91 -6.32 -16.47 3.42
CA HIS A 91 -6.70 -16.74 2.04
C HIS A 91 -6.34 -18.17 1.62
N THR A 92 -5.16 -18.66 1.99
CA THR A 92 -4.71 -20.03 1.64
C THR A 92 -5.60 -21.09 2.28
N LEU A 93 -5.93 -20.94 3.57
CA LEU A 93 -6.79 -21.88 4.29
C LEU A 93 -8.25 -21.83 3.83
N ALA A 94 -8.75 -20.64 3.50
CA ALA A 94 -10.09 -20.49 2.93
C ALA A 94 -10.19 -21.16 1.54
N GLU A 95 -9.16 -21.04 0.70
CA GLU A 95 -9.08 -21.75 -0.59
C GLU A 95 -9.03 -23.27 -0.43
N ASP A 96 -8.31 -23.77 0.57
CA ASP A 96 -8.19 -25.21 0.84
C ASP A 96 -9.51 -25.80 1.38
N THR A 97 -10.21 -25.05 2.23
CA THR A 97 -11.52 -25.45 2.79
C THR A 97 -12.64 -25.41 1.76
N ALA A 98 -12.54 -24.55 0.73
CA ALA A 98 -13.56 -24.41 -0.31
C ALA A 98 -13.45 -25.47 -1.43
N LYS A 99 -12.44 -26.35 -1.37
CA LYS A 99 -12.16 -27.39 -2.36
C LYS A 99 -12.69 -28.74 -1.88
#